data_AF-A0A9D2C6S7-F1
#
_entry.id   AF-A0A9D2C6S7-F1
#
_cell.length_a   1.000
_cell.length_b   1.000
_cell.length_c   1.000
_cell.angle_alpha   90.00
_cell.angle_beta   90.00
_cell.angle_gamma   90.00
#
_symmetry.space_group_name_H-M   'P 1'
#
loop_
_entity.id
_entity.type
_entity.pdbx_description
1 polymer ?
#
loop_
_entity_poly.entity_id
_entity_poly.type
_entity_poly.pdbx_seq_one_letter_code
_entity_poly.pdbx_strand_id
1 'polypeptide(L)'
;MRKKIWAALLLLTAAVNVLAWNSRAFCDWHVRHLFPLSVNVYGRLMSVFPFSVGEGMIVLAVLLTAAAAAACVLRIFVRKGRGRRLISFFCRVYAWGFLLVFMIMTWNCFILYHASEFDETYMPDRAQRTYTDRELIQVRNHIVGELNALAGELQRDENGFLVCRGDIRQEAIDAMQGLGEEYGLLSGYYPRAKGIAASDFLSQQYMMGYYFPFSMEANYNTSMYVVNVPATLCHELAHLKGFIYEDDANFIGYLACIRSDDPFFRYSGYLSVLGYVEKEYKKASGKQEFDCPAVAQAVKADDIFLTEEAWEQVEEKAVVETAVVKAASNQFTQTTLVVNGVSDGMKSYGRVVQLLLEYYDGILYDSAVDYNGGAILVEASAE
;
A
#
# COMPACT_ATOMS: atom_id res chain seq x y z
N MET A 1 2.91 -40.38 -11.59
CA MET A 1 3.48 -39.18 -12.25
C MET A 1 2.93 -37.89 -11.67
N ARG A 2 1.62 -37.59 -11.80
CA ARG A 2 1.01 -36.33 -11.32
C ARG A 2 1.25 -35.98 -9.85
N LYS A 3 1.21 -36.96 -8.94
CA LYS A 3 1.52 -36.76 -7.51
C LYS A 3 2.99 -36.41 -7.23
N LYS A 4 3.92 -37.00 -8.00
CA LYS A 4 5.36 -36.73 -7.86
C LYS A 4 5.69 -35.31 -8.33
N ILE A 5 5.08 -34.87 -9.44
CA ILE A 5 5.21 -33.50 -9.94
C ILE A 5 4.69 -32.49 -8.91
N TRP A 6 3.47 -32.72 -8.40
CA TRP A 6 2.88 -31.85 -7.38
C TRP A 6 3.77 -31.74 -6.14
N ALA A 7 4.27 -32.87 -5.62
CA ALA A 7 5.16 -32.88 -4.46
C ALA A 7 6.50 -32.17 -4.74
N ALA A 8 7.08 -32.38 -5.93
CA ALA A 8 8.32 -31.71 -6.32
C ALA A 8 8.14 -30.18 -6.40
N LEU A 9 7.04 -29.70 -6.99
CA LEU A 9 6.73 -28.27 -7.05
C LEU A 9 6.47 -27.68 -5.65
N LEU A 10 5.75 -28.40 -4.79
CA LEU A 10 5.53 -27.96 -3.41
C LEU A 10 6.86 -27.83 -2.64
N LEU A 11 7.71 -28.86 -2.74
CA LEU A 11 9.03 -28.85 -2.09
C LEU A 11 9.93 -27.75 -2.64
N LEU A 12 9.92 -27.53 -3.95
CA LEU A 12 10.66 -26.42 -4.57
C LEU A 12 10.17 -25.07 -4.05
N THR A 13 8.86 -24.86 -3.98
CA THR A 13 8.26 -23.61 -3.48
C THR A 13 8.61 -23.38 -2.01
N ALA A 14 8.54 -24.43 -1.19
CA ALA A 14 8.97 -24.37 0.22
C ALA A 14 10.46 -24.05 0.34
N ALA A 15 11.32 -24.66 -0.49
CA ALA A 15 12.76 -24.38 -0.50
C ALA A 15 13.06 -22.93 -0.91
N VAL A 16 12.33 -22.37 -1.88
CA VAL A 16 12.45 -20.95 -2.26
C VAL A 16 12.07 -20.02 -1.11
N ASN A 17 11.00 -20.33 -0.37
CA ASN A 17 10.66 -19.56 0.83
C ASN A 17 11.78 -19.65 1.88
N VAL A 18 12.31 -20.84 2.16
CA VAL A 18 13.45 -20.98 3.09
C VAL A 18 14.65 -20.16 2.62
N LEU A 19 14.96 -20.15 1.32
CA LEU A 19 16.03 -19.32 0.77
C LEU A 19 15.76 -17.82 1.00
N ALA A 20 14.53 -17.36 0.76
CA ALA A 20 14.15 -15.97 0.94
C ALA A 20 14.36 -15.49 2.39
N TRP A 21 13.91 -16.28 3.36
CA TRP A 21 14.09 -16.01 4.79
C TRP A 21 15.55 -15.93 5.24
N ASN A 22 16.48 -16.55 4.48
CA ASN A 22 17.89 -16.62 4.85
C ASN A 22 18.81 -15.75 3.97
N SER A 23 18.26 -15.04 2.97
CA SER A 23 19.07 -14.29 2.02
C SER A 23 18.34 -13.06 1.48
N ARG A 24 18.58 -11.91 2.12
CA ARG A 24 18.15 -10.60 1.59
C ARG A 24 18.68 -10.36 0.17
N ALA A 25 19.94 -10.73 -0.10
CA ALA A 25 20.55 -10.59 -1.42
C ALA A 25 19.78 -11.36 -2.52
N PHE A 26 19.26 -12.57 -2.22
CA PHE A 26 18.39 -13.30 -3.14
C PHE A 26 17.07 -12.56 -3.37
N CYS A 27 16.46 -12.02 -2.31
CA CYS A 27 15.20 -11.28 -2.40
C CYS A 27 15.36 -10.00 -3.22
N ASP A 28 16.42 -9.23 -2.99
CA ASP A 28 16.73 -8.04 -3.78
C ASP A 28 16.99 -8.38 -5.26
N TRP A 29 17.72 -9.48 -5.52
CA TRP A 29 17.95 -9.97 -6.88
C TRP A 29 16.62 -10.37 -7.55
N HIS A 30 15.74 -11.05 -6.81
CA HIS A 30 14.40 -11.41 -7.29
C HIS A 30 13.57 -10.17 -7.65
N VAL A 31 13.54 -9.16 -6.77
CA VAL A 31 12.84 -7.89 -7.01
C VAL A 31 13.39 -7.17 -8.25
N ARG A 32 14.71 -7.16 -8.44
CA ARG A 32 15.34 -6.49 -9.59
C ARG A 32 15.13 -7.21 -10.93
N HIS A 33 15.06 -8.54 -10.93
CA HIS A 33 15.19 -9.32 -12.17
C HIS A 33 14.00 -10.22 -12.51
N LEU A 34 13.36 -10.84 -11.51
CA LEU A 34 12.27 -11.80 -11.73
C LEU A 34 10.89 -11.19 -11.51
N PHE A 35 10.71 -10.41 -10.44
CA PHE A 35 9.44 -9.77 -10.15
C PHE A 35 8.93 -8.87 -11.30
N PRO A 36 9.77 -8.10 -12.01
CA PRO A 36 9.32 -7.30 -13.15
C PRO A 36 8.80 -8.14 -14.32
N LEU A 37 9.21 -9.42 -14.43
CA LEU A 37 8.68 -10.34 -15.43
C LEU A 37 7.21 -10.67 -15.15
N SER A 38 6.81 -10.79 -13.88
CA SER A 38 5.40 -11.01 -13.52
C SER A 38 4.51 -9.88 -14.06
N VAL A 39 4.91 -8.63 -13.82
CA VAL A 39 4.21 -7.43 -14.29
C VAL A 39 4.20 -7.38 -15.82
N ASN A 40 5.34 -7.63 -16.46
CA ASN A 40 5.49 -7.49 -17.92
C ASN A 40 4.95 -8.68 -18.73
N VAL A 41 4.70 -9.84 -18.12
CA VAL A 41 4.11 -10.99 -18.80
C VAL A 41 2.61 -10.99 -18.54
N TYR A 42 2.16 -11.55 -17.42
CA TYR A 42 0.74 -11.74 -17.21
C TYR A 42 0.05 -10.50 -16.64
N GLY A 43 0.76 -9.56 -16.00
CA GLY A 43 0.19 -8.23 -15.70
C GLY A 43 -0.27 -7.50 -16.97
N ARG A 44 0.52 -7.54 -18.06
CA ARG A 44 0.09 -7.05 -19.38
C ARG A 44 -1.07 -7.83 -19.97
N LEU A 45 -1.09 -9.16 -19.81
CA LEU A 45 -2.23 -9.98 -20.25
C LEU A 45 -3.52 -9.58 -19.50
N MET A 46 -3.45 -9.35 -18.19
CA MET A 46 -4.60 -8.93 -17.39
C MET A 46 -5.02 -7.49 -17.70
N SER A 47 -4.09 -6.64 -18.15
CA SER A 47 -4.37 -5.25 -18.57
C SER A 47 -5.29 -5.14 -19.79
N VAL A 48 -5.49 -6.24 -20.55
CA VAL A 48 -6.45 -6.29 -21.67
C VAL A 48 -7.90 -6.14 -21.19
N PHE A 49 -8.20 -6.61 -19.97
CA PHE A 49 -9.55 -6.54 -19.41
C PHE A 49 -9.79 -5.17 -18.77
N PRO A 50 -10.94 -4.52 -19.01
CA PRO A 50 -11.23 -3.20 -18.43
C PRO A 50 -11.69 -3.25 -16.96
N PHE A 51 -11.88 -4.44 -16.40
CA PHE A 51 -12.34 -4.70 -15.03
C PHE A 51 -11.27 -5.47 -14.23
N SER A 52 -11.41 -5.48 -12.89
CA SER A 52 -10.54 -6.22 -11.97
C SER A 52 -10.63 -7.72 -12.21
N VAL A 53 -9.56 -8.32 -12.75
CA VAL A 53 -9.49 -9.78 -12.92
C VAL A 53 -9.33 -10.46 -11.56
N GLY A 54 -8.55 -9.86 -10.67
CA GLY A 54 -8.34 -10.33 -9.29
C GLY A 54 -9.66 -10.48 -8.51
N GLU A 55 -10.55 -9.49 -8.60
CA GLU A 55 -11.89 -9.58 -8.01
C GLU A 55 -12.70 -10.74 -8.60
N GLY A 56 -12.67 -10.90 -9.93
CA GLY A 56 -13.30 -12.03 -10.60
C GLY A 56 -12.74 -13.39 -10.17
N MET A 57 -11.44 -13.48 -9.89
CA MET A 57 -10.80 -14.69 -9.38
C MET A 57 -11.27 -15.03 -7.95
N ILE A 58 -11.46 -14.03 -7.08
CA ILE A 58 -12.03 -14.23 -5.74
C ILE A 58 -13.47 -14.74 -5.86
N VAL A 59 -14.31 -14.09 -6.68
CA VAL A 59 -15.70 -14.53 -6.90
C VAL A 59 -15.74 -15.98 -7.41
N LEU A 60 -14.88 -16.32 -8.38
CA LEU A 60 -14.77 -17.69 -8.88
C LEU A 60 -14.38 -18.69 -7.77
N ALA A 61 -13.42 -18.33 -6.91
CA ALA A 61 -13.00 -19.17 -5.80
C ALA A 61 -14.14 -19.41 -4.79
N VAL A 62 -14.93 -18.38 -4.48
CA VAL A 62 -16.12 -18.48 -3.61
C VAL A 62 -17.17 -19.41 -4.24
N LEU A 63 -17.47 -19.24 -5.53
CA LEU A 63 -18.45 -20.08 -6.25
C LEU A 63 -18.00 -21.55 -6.32
N LEU A 64 -16.71 -21.80 -6.58
CA LEU A 64 -16.14 -23.16 -6.54
C LEU A 64 -16.23 -23.78 -5.14
N THR A 65 -16.08 -22.97 -4.10
CA THR A 65 -16.22 -23.39 -2.70
C THR A 65 -17.65 -23.72 -2.33
N ALA A 66 -18.61 -22.88 -2.70
CA ALA A 66 -20.03 -23.16 -2.55
C ALA A 66 -20.45 -24.43 -3.31
N ALA A 67 -19.98 -24.60 -4.55
CA ALA A 67 -20.24 -25.81 -5.33
C ALA A 67 -19.65 -27.07 -4.70
N ALA A 68 -18.43 -26.99 -4.14
CA ALA A 68 -17.81 -28.10 -3.41
C ALA A 68 -18.59 -28.46 -2.15
N ALA A 69 -19.05 -27.47 -1.38
CA ALA A 69 -19.88 -27.68 -0.19
C ALA A 69 -21.23 -28.32 -0.55
N ALA A 70 -21.91 -27.79 -1.57
CA ALA A 70 -23.16 -28.36 -2.08
C ALA A 70 -22.97 -29.80 -2.56
N ALA A 71 -21.87 -30.08 -3.28
CA ALA A 71 -21.51 -31.43 -3.70
C ALA A 71 -21.28 -32.40 -2.52
N CYS A 72 -20.69 -31.93 -1.42
CA CYS A 72 -20.53 -32.69 -0.20
C CYS A 72 -21.88 -32.99 0.47
N VAL A 73 -22.80 -32.02 0.52
CA VAL A 73 -24.16 -32.22 1.05
C VAL A 73 -24.96 -33.18 0.18
N LEU A 74 -24.97 -32.98 -1.14
CA LEU A 74 -25.67 -33.86 -2.09
C LEU A 74 -25.17 -35.30 -2.03
N ARG A 75 -23.90 -35.52 -1.70
CA ARG A 75 -23.35 -36.86 -1.52
C ARG A 75 -24.02 -37.65 -0.39
N ILE A 76 -24.58 -37.00 0.63
CA ILE A 76 -25.37 -37.67 1.69
C ILE A 76 -26.55 -38.43 1.06
N PHE A 77 -27.09 -37.92 -0.05
CA PHE A 77 -28.29 -38.43 -0.71
C PHE A 77 -28.02 -39.26 -1.97
N VAL A 78 -26.76 -39.38 -2.43
CA VAL A 78 -26.40 -40.04 -3.71
C VAL A 78 -25.61 -41.34 -3.49
N ARG A 79 -25.87 -42.36 -4.34
CA ARG A 79 -25.18 -43.68 -4.30
C ARG A 79 -23.65 -43.56 -4.11
N LYS A 80 -23.11 -44.36 -3.18
CA LYS A 80 -21.70 -44.37 -2.71
C LYS A 80 -20.63 -44.21 -3.82
N GLY A 81 -20.83 -44.79 -5.01
CA GLY A 81 -19.85 -44.77 -6.10
C GLY A 81 -19.74 -43.45 -6.89
N ARG A 82 -20.83 -42.67 -7.03
CA ARG A 82 -20.79 -41.37 -7.74
C ARG A 82 -20.22 -40.26 -6.85
N GLY A 83 -20.54 -40.28 -5.55
CA GLY A 83 -20.01 -39.33 -4.58
C GLY A 83 -18.49 -39.39 -4.39
N ARG A 84 -17.88 -40.58 -4.51
CA ARG A 84 -16.41 -40.73 -4.39
C ARG A 84 -15.66 -40.04 -5.54
N ARG A 85 -16.20 -40.10 -6.77
CA ARG A 85 -15.62 -39.42 -7.94
C ARG A 85 -15.69 -37.90 -7.80
N LEU A 86 -16.81 -37.38 -7.31
CA LEU A 86 -17.03 -35.94 -7.12
C LEU A 86 -16.08 -35.35 -6.06
N ILE A 87 -15.94 -36.01 -4.90
CA ILE A 87 -14.97 -35.58 -3.87
C ILE A 87 -13.54 -35.67 -4.41
N SER A 88 -13.18 -36.75 -5.10
CA SER A 88 -11.84 -36.86 -5.68
C SER A 88 -11.57 -35.80 -6.75
N PHE A 89 -12.59 -35.27 -7.42
CA PHE A 89 -12.45 -34.11 -8.31
C PHE A 89 -12.13 -32.85 -7.51
N PHE A 90 -12.97 -32.46 -6.54
CA PHE A 90 -12.73 -31.27 -5.73
C PHE A 90 -11.41 -31.33 -4.96
N CYS A 91 -11.07 -32.46 -4.33
CA CYS A 91 -9.76 -32.61 -3.67
C CYS A 91 -8.58 -32.36 -4.61
N ARG A 92 -8.69 -32.76 -5.89
CA ARG A 92 -7.64 -32.48 -6.89
C ARG A 92 -7.63 -31.01 -7.27
N VAL A 93 -8.81 -30.39 -7.47
CA VAL A 93 -8.93 -28.96 -7.77
C VAL A 93 -8.31 -28.14 -6.63
N TYR A 94 -8.66 -28.40 -5.37
CA TYR A 94 -8.08 -27.71 -4.22
C TYR A 94 -6.60 -27.99 -4.04
N ALA A 95 -6.12 -29.22 -4.23
CA ALA A 95 -4.69 -29.51 -4.11
C ALA A 95 -3.86 -28.75 -5.14
N TRP A 96 -4.29 -28.71 -6.40
CA TRP A 96 -3.60 -27.94 -7.45
C TRP A 96 -3.81 -26.44 -7.31
N GLY A 97 -5.01 -26.00 -6.93
CA GLY A 97 -5.32 -24.59 -6.66
C GLY A 97 -4.49 -24.04 -5.51
N PHE A 98 -4.41 -24.76 -4.38
CA PHE A 98 -3.54 -24.43 -3.26
C PHE A 98 -2.08 -24.31 -3.69
N LEU A 99 -1.55 -25.30 -4.45
CA LEU A 99 -0.18 -25.24 -4.92
C LEU A 99 0.06 -24.03 -5.84
N LEU A 100 -0.87 -23.75 -6.76
CA LEU A 100 -0.78 -22.58 -7.64
C LEU A 100 -0.79 -21.27 -6.85
N VAL A 101 -1.73 -21.13 -5.91
CA VAL A 101 -1.83 -19.97 -5.02
C VAL A 101 -0.55 -19.82 -4.20
N PHE A 102 -0.05 -20.90 -3.59
CA PHE A 102 1.16 -20.87 -2.79
C PHE A 102 2.39 -20.49 -3.61
N MET A 103 2.52 -21.01 -4.84
CA MET A 103 3.57 -20.60 -5.77
C MET A 103 3.47 -19.11 -6.10
N ILE A 104 2.31 -18.64 -6.54
CA ILE A 104 2.11 -17.23 -6.91
C ILE A 104 2.42 -16.30 -5.73
N MET A 105 1.86 -16.59 -4.54
CA MET A 105 2.13 -15.81 -3.33
C MET A 105 3.60 -15.84 -2.94
N THR A 106 4.28 -16.96 -3.12
CA THR A 106 5.73 -17.03 -2.87
C THR A 106 6.48 -16.04 -3.76
N TRP A 107 6.26 -16.11 -5.08
CA TRP A 107 7.00 -15.29 -6.04
C TRP A 107 6.60 -13.82 -6.06
N ASN A 108 5.35 -13.48 -5.71
CA ASN A 108 4.84 -12.12 -5.84
C ASN A 108 4.55 -11.41 -4.51
N CYS A 109 4.71 -12.09 -3.37
CA CYS A 109 4.48 -11.52 -2.04
C CYS A 109 5.54 -11.95 -1.02
N PHE A 110 5.65 -13.24 -0.71
CA PHE A 110 6.43 -13.70 0.45
C PHE A 110 7.92 -13.41 0.33
N ILE A 111 8.50 -13.53 -0.87
CA ILE A 111 9.89 -13.15 -1.10
C ILE A 111 10.09 -11.63 -0.87
N LEU A 112 9.10 -10.81 -1.22
CA LEU A 112 9.21 -9.34 -1.14
C LEU A 112 9.33 -8.84 0.30
N TYR A 113 8.71 -9.52 1.27
CA TYR A 113 8.84 -9.17 2.70
C TYR A 113 10.26 -9.31 3.24
N HIS A 114 11.14 -10.01 2.52
CA HIS A 114 12.54 -10.21 2.91
C HIS A 114 13.53 -9.44 2.02
N ALA A 115 13.03 -8.60 1.10
CA ALA A 115 13.83 -7.67 0.33
C ALA A 115 14.15 -6.40 1.14
N SER A 116 15.11 -5.61 0.66
CA SER A 116 15.46 -4.32 1.25
C SER A 116 14.30 -3.32 1.12
N GLU A 117 14.09 -2.53 2.17
CA GLU A 117 13.10 -1.45 2.20
C GLU A 117 13.57 -0.24 1.37
N PHE A 118 12.70 0.76 1.19
CA PHE A 118 12.96 1.92 0.34
C PHE A 118 14.20 2.72 0.77
N ASP A 119 14.30 3.08 2.05
CA ASP A 119 15.43 3.83 2.62
C ASP A 119 16.74 3.03 2.61
N GLU A 120 16.69 1.74 2.90
CA GLU A 120 17.86 0.85 2.81
C GLU A 120 18.42 0.82 1.38
N THR A 121 17.54 1.00 0.37
CA THR A 121 17.89 0.99 -1.05
C THR A 121 18.38 2.36 -1.54
N TYR A 122 17.72 3.45 -1.13
CA TYR A 122 17.89 4.78 -1.74
C TYR A 122 18.39 5.87 -0.79
N MET A 123 18.32 5.66 0.51
CA MET A 123 18.71 6.62 1.54
C MET A 123 19.54 5.97 2.68
N PRO A 124 20.50 5.06 2.39
CA PRO A 124 21.12 4.21 3.41
C PRO A 124 21.87 4.99 4.49
N ASP A 125 22.49 6.11 4.13
CA ASP A 125 23.22 6.97 5.07
C ASP A 125 22.27 7.69 6.04
N ARG A 126 21.05 7.99 5.59
CA ARG A 126 20.03 8.72 6.36
C ARG A 126 19.18 7.79 7.22
N ALA A 127 18.99 6.55 6.78
CA ALA A 127 18.23 5.51 7.47
C ALA A 127 18.76 5.18 8.88
N GLN A 128 20.05 5.44 9.14
CA GLN A 128 20.71 5.17 10.42
C GLN A 128 20.66 6.35 11.39
N ARG A 129 20.22 7.53 10.94
CA ARG A 129 20.19 8.76 11.74
C ARG A 129 18.98 8.78 12.66
N THR A 130 19.17 9.34 13.86
CA THR A 130 18.06 9.70 14.75
C THR A 130 17.68 11.16 14.55
N TYR A 131 16.40 11.42 14.36
CA TYR A 131 15.83 12.76 14.12
C TYR A 131 15.21 13.33 15.39
N THR A 132 15.28 14.64 15.52
CA THR A 132 14.80 15.42 16.67
C THR A 132 13.34 15.83 16.52
N ASP A 133 12.69 16.17 17.64
CA ASP A 133 11.32 16.74 17.62
C ASP A 133 11.29 18.04 16.79
N ARG A 134 12.36 18.83 16.78
CA ARG A 134 12.45 20.08 15.97
C ARG A 134 12.44 19.81 14.46
N GLU A 135 13.07 18.74 14.00
CA GLU A 135 13.06 18.35 12.59
C GLU A 135 11.69 17.83 12.18
N LEU A 136 11.04 17.06 13.05
CA LEU A 136 9.63 16.68 12.87
C LEU A 136 8.73 17.92 12.72
N ILE A 137 8.91 18.95 13.55
CA ILE A 137 8.13 20.20 13.43
C ILE A 137 8.36 20.87 12.08
N GLN A 138 9.59 20.87 11.55
CA GLN A 138 9.87 21.46 10.23
C GLN A 138 9.17 20.70 9.10
N VAL A 139 9.22 19.35 9.12
CA VAL A 139 8.47 18.52 8.15
C VAL A 139 6.98 18.79 8.25
N ARG A 140 6.43 18.78 9.47
CA ARG A 140 5.02 19.08 9.73
C ARG A 140 4.63 20.45 9.17
N ASN A 141 5.38 21.49 9.51
CA ASN A 141 5.06 22.85 9.13
C ASN A 141 5.14 23.05 7.61
N HIS A 142 6.07 22.39 6.94
CA HIS A 142 6.12 22.35 5.49
C HIS A 142 4.85 21.69 4.91
N ILE A 143 4.51 20.47 5.34
CA ILE A 143 3.33 19.73 4.86
C ILE A 143 2.04 20.53 5.09
N VAL A 144 1.86 21.10 6.29
CA VAL A 144 0.67 21.93 6.61
C VAL A 144 0.65 23.22 5.80
N GLY A 145 1.81 23.84 5.55
CA GLY A 145 1.93 25.02 4.70
C GLY A 145 1.47 24.75 3.27
N GLU A 146 1.97 23.67 2.67
CA GLU A 146 1.60 23.24 1.31
C GLU A 146 0.13 22.88 1.21
N LEU A 147 -0.41 22.13 2.18
CA LEU A 147 -1.84 21.81 2.24
C LEU A 147 -2.71 23.06 2.32
N ASN A 148 -2.38 23.98 3.22
CA ASN A 148 -3.16 25.20 3.39
C ASN A 148 -3.14 26.07 2.14
N ALA A 149 -2.00 26.14 1.44
CA ALA A 149 -1.87 26.88 0.18
C ALA A 149 -2.70 26.22 -0.93
N LEU A 150 -2.47 24.94 -1.20
CA LEU A 150 -3.15 24.18 -2.25
C LEU A 150 -4.67 24.11 -2.02
N ALA A 151 -5.13 23.98 -0.78
CA ALA A 151 -6.57 23.97 -0.46
C ALA A 151 -7.30 25.23 -0.95
N GLY A 152 -6.60 26.37 -1.07
CA GLY A 152 -7.13 27.62 -1.61
C GLY A 152 -7.16 27.70 -3.14
N GLU A 153 -6.43 26.83 -3.83
CA GLU A 153 -6.34 26.79 -5.29
C GLU A 153 -7.30 25.77 -5.91
N LEU A 154 -7.62 24.71 -5.17
CA LEU A 154 -8.43 23.60 -5.69
C LEU A 154 -9.90 23.97 -5.87
N GLN A 155 -10.47 23.48 -6.98
CA GLN A 155 -11.88 23.66 -7.26
C GLN A 155 -12.75 22.78 -6.36
N ARG A 156 -13.86 23.37 -5.90
CA ARG A 156 -14.92 22.68 -5.17
C ARG A 156 -16.25 22.79 -5.88
N ASP A 157 -17.14 21.83 -5.63
CA ASP A 157 -18.52 21.86 -6.09
C ASP A 157 -19.41 22.72 -5.17
N GLU A 158 -20.72 22.72 -5.45
CA GLU A 158 -21.72 23.49 -4.70
C GLU A 158 -21.86 23.04 -3.23
N ASN A 159 -21.46 21.81 -2.92
CA ASN A 159 -21.50 21.23 -1.57
C ASN A 159 -20.16 21.40 -0.84
N GLY A 160 -19.15 22.00 -1.48
CA GLY A 160 -17.82 22.22 -0.92
C GLY A 160 -16.86 21.03 -1.09
N PHE A 161 -17.25 19.98 -1.82
CA PHE A 161 -16.38 18.83 -2.09
C PHE A 161 -15.41 19.12 -3.23
N LEU A 162 -14.21 18.58 -3.13
CA LEU A 162 -13.17 18.71 -4.14
C LEU A 162 -13.61 18.07 -5.46
N VAL A 163 -13.31 18.75 -6.56
CA VAL A 163 -13.59 18.26 -7.90
C VAL A 163 -12.29 17.82 -8.56
N CYS A 164 -12.17 16.53 -8.86
CA CYS A 164 -11.06 16.02 -9.64
C CYS A 164 -11.40 16.00 -11.13
N ARG A 165 -10.41 16.34 -11.97
CA ARG A 165 -10.53 16.42 -13.42
C ARG A 165 -9.44 15.58 -14.09
N GLY A 166 -9.63 15.27 -15.36
CA GLY A 166 -8.63 14.55 -16.14
C GLY A 166 -8.61 13.05 -15.88
N ASP A 167 -7.57 12.40 -16.39
CA ASP A 167 -7.39 10.95 -16.29
C ASP A 167 -6.40 10.59 -15.17
N ILE A 168 -6.90 10.66 -13.92
CA ILE A 168 -6.12 10.40 -12.69
C ILE A 168 -5.33 9.08 -12.77
N ARG A 169 -5.88 8.07 -13.45
CA ARG A 169 -5.21 6.77 -13.57
C ARG A 169 -3.99 6.80 -14.47
N GLN A 170 -4.05 7.59 -15.54
CA GLN A 170 -2.89 7.79 -16.41
C GLN A 170 -1.87 8.70 -15.71
N GLU A 171 -2.34 9.75 -15.05
CA GLU A 171 -1.47 10.69 -14.36
C GLU A 171 -0.71 10.05 -13.18
N ALA A 172 -1.34 9.11 -12.46
CA ALA A 172 -0.65 8.30 -11.45
C ALA A 172 0.46 7.41 -12.07
N ILE A 173 0.25 6.88 -13.28
CA ILE A 173 1.31 6.15 -14.00
C ILE A 173 2.44 7.11 -14.36
N ASP A 174 2.12 8.28 -14.89
CA ASP A 174 3.10 9.27 -15.33
C ASP A 174 3.94 9.77 -14.15
N ALA A 175 3.30 10.06 -13.00
CA ALA A 175 3.98 10.43 -11.75
C ALA A 175 4.93 9.33 -11.25
N MET A 176 4.48 8.07 -11.24
CA MET A 176 5.31 6.93 -10.85
C MET A 176 6.46 6.67 -11.83
N GLN A 177 6.25 6.89 -13.12
CA GLN A 177 7.31 6.81 -14.13
C GLN A 177 8.34 7.93 -13.97
N GLY A 178 7.90 9.14 -13.63
CA GLY A 178 8.78 10.26 -13.27
C GLY A 178 9.66 9.94 -12.07
N LEU A 179 9.11 9.29 -11.02
CA LEU A 179 9.95 8.78 -9.92
C LEU A 179 10.97 7.74 -10.37
N GLY A 180 10.63 6.93 -11.37
CA GLY A 180 11.51 5.91 -11.94
C GLY A 180 12.80 6.45 -12.56
N GLU A 181 12.89 7.75 -12.85
CA GLU A 181 14.10 8.40 -13.35
C GLU A 181 15.19 8.51 -12.26
N GLU A 182 14.79 8.70 -11.00
CA GLU A 182 15.70 8.76 -9.84
C GLU A 182 15.77 7.42 -9.11
N TYR A 183 14.63 6.76 -8.92
CA TYR A 183 14.49 5.51 -8.18
C TYR A 183 14.30 4.34 -9.13
N GLY A 184 15.41 3.76 -9.63
CA GLY A 184 15.39 2.81 -10.75
C GLY A 184 14.47 1.58 -10.61
N LEU A 185 14.13 1.13 -9.39
CA LEU A 185 13.16 0.04 -9.18
C LEU A 185 11.72 0.44 -9.55
N LEU A 186 11.41 1.73 -9.48
CA LEU A 186 10.11 2.27 -9.88
C LEU A 186 9.99 2.44 -11.41
N SER A 187 11.07 2.24 -12.17
CA SER A 187 11.04 2.41 -13.62
C SER A 187 10.17 1.38 -14.37
N GLY A 188 9.81 1.73 -15.61
CA GLY A 188 9.20 0.82 -16.58
C GLY A 188 7.68 0.82 -16.60
N TYR A 189 7.10 -0.32 -16.99
CA TYR A 189 5.66 -0.43 -17.22
C TYR A 189 4.85 -0.48 -15.93
N TYR A 190 3.70 0.20 -15.96
CA TYR A 190 2.65 0.12 -14.96
C TYR A 190 1.33 -0.26 -15.65
N PRO A 191 0.60 -1.28 -15.17
CA PRO A 191 -0.77 -1.52 -15.60
C PRO A 191 -1.68 -0.40 -15.10
N ARG A 192 -2.68 -0.06 -15.91
CA ARG A 192 -3.68 0.93 -15.52
C ARG A 192 -4.52 0.39 -14.38
N ALA A 193 -4.61 1.15 -13.29
CA ALA A 193 -5.34 0.74 -12.10
C ALA A 193 -6.83 0.55 -12.38
N LYS A 194 -7.43 -0.41 -11.68
CA LYS A 194 -8.82 -0.86 -11.94
C LYS A 194 -9.69 -0.67 -10.71
N GLY A 195 -10.83 -0.02 -10.90
CA GLY A 195 -11.83 0.11 -9.84
C GLY A 195 -12.38 -1.26 -9.44
N ILE A 196 -12.56 -1.46 -8.14
CA ILE A 196 -13.16 -2.67 -7.57
C ILE A 196 -14.68 -2.53 -7.65
N ALA A 197 -15.38 -3.50 -8.23
CA ALA A 197 -16.83 -3.43 -8.36
C ALA A 197 -17.53 -3.51 -6.99
N ALA A 198 -16.98 -4.30 -6.06
CA ALA A 198 -17.42 -4.44 -4.68
C ALA A 198 -16.78 -3.40 -3.74
N SER A 199 -16.60 -2.15 -4.20
CA SER A 199 -15.97 -1.07 -3.42
C SER A 199 -16.66 -0.79 -2.08
N ASP A 200 -17.97 -1.03 -1.99
CA ASP A 200 -18.70 -0.83 -0.73
C ASP A 200 -18.26 -1.86 0.33
N PHE A 201 -18.03 -3.12 -0.06
CA PHE A 201 -17.49 -4.15 0.85
C PHE A 201 -16.04 -3.84 1.25
N LEU A 202 -15.23 -3.36 0.31
CA LEU A 202 -13.86 -2.91 0.59
C LEU A 202 -13.84 -1.71 1.57
N SER A 203 -14.83 -0.83 1.46
CA SER A 203 -15.01 0.29 2.38
C SER A 203 -15.33 -0.15 3.81
N GLN A 204 -16.08 -1.24 3.99
CA GLN A 204 -16.30 -1.82 5.32
C GLN A 204 -14.98 -2.29 5.99
N GLN A 205 -13.96 -2.60 5.17
CA GLN A 205 -12.62 -2.95 5.64
C GLN A 205 -11.73 -1.72 5.89
N TYR A 206 -12.20 -0.50 5.58
CA TYR A 206 -11.41 0.74 5.59
C TYR A 206 -10.20 0.68 4.64
N MET A 207 -10.35 -0.03 3.52
CA MET A 207 -9.28 -0.17 2.53
C MET A 207 -9.53 0.78 1.34
N MET A 208 -8.49 1.54 0.97
CA MET A 208 -8.52 2.46 -0.17
C MET A 208 -8.13 1.78 -1.48
N GLY A 209 -7.29 0.74 -1.42
CA GLY A 209 -6.85 -0.02 -2.57
C GLY A 209 -6.47 -1.45 -2.23
N TYR A 210 -6.10 -2.19 -3.27
CA TYR A 210 -5.55 -3.53 -3.14
C TYR A 210 -4.70 -3.93 -4.34
N TYR A 211 -3.49 -4.40 -4.07
CA TYR A 211 -2.67 -5.08 -5.06
C TYR A 211 -3.04 -6.56 -5.13
N PHE A 212 -3.46 -7.03 -6.31
CA PHE A 212 -3.75 -8.44 -6.55
C PHE A 212 -2.53 -9.18 -7.09
N PRO A 213 -1.81 -9.98 -6.28
CA PRO A 213 -0.60 -10.68 -6.73
C PRO A 213 -0.87 -11.78 -7.77
N PHE A 214 -2.11 -12.25 -7.88
CA PHE A 214 -2.48 -13.31 -8.84
C PHE A 214 -2.74 -12.80 -10.25
N SER A 215 -3.10 -11.53 -10.37
CA SER A 215 -3.35 -10.86 -11.65
C SER A 215 -2.34 -9.76 -11.96
N MET A 216 -1.47 -9.41 -11.00
CA MET A 216 -0.54 -8.27 -11.07
C MET A 216 -1.27 -6.98 -11.41
N GLU A 217 -2.37 -6.72 -10.70
CA GLU A 217 -3.19 -5.53 -10.87
C GLU A 217 -3.10 -4.64 -9.64
N ALA A 218 -3.00 -3.34 -9.87
CA ALA A 218 -3.31 -2.32 -8.88
C ALA A 218 -4.81 -2.03 -8.96
N ASN A 219 -5.48 -2.07 -7.82
CA ASN A 219 -6.90 -1.83 -7.73
C ASN A 219 -7.23 -0.80 -6.66
N TYR A 220 -8.33 -0.08 -6.85
CA TYR A 220 -8.72 0.98 -5.93
C TYR A 220 -10.21 0.96 -5.61
N ASN A 221 -10.52 1.44 -4.42
CA ASN A 221 -11.85 1.70 -3.93
C ASN A 221 -12.46 2.86 -4.71
N THR A 222 -13.56 2.62 -5.41
CA THR A 222 -14.26 3.64 -6.19
C THR A 222 -15.23 4.48 -5.37
N SER A 223 -15.51 4.07 -4.12
CA SER A 223 -16.41 4.78 -3.20
C SER A 223 -15.66 5.85 -2.38
N MET A 224 -14.34 5.75 -2.23
CA MET A 224 -13.54 6.67 -1.41
C MET A 224 -13.64 8.13 -1.88
N TYR A 225 -13.51 9.07 -0.95
CA TYR A 225 -13.49 10.49 -1.27
C TYR A 225 -12.36 10.81 -2.26
N VAL A 226 -12.67 11.63 -3.26
CA VAL A 226 -11.88 11.75 -4.49
C VAL A 226 -10.43 12.20 -4.27
N VAL A 227 -10.17 12.98 -3.23
CA VAL A 227 -8.82 13.42 -2.87
C VAL A 227 -7.90 12.26 -2.46
N ASN A 228 -8.44 11.13 -2.02
CA ASN A 228 -7.67 9.96 -1.63
C ASN A 228 -7.20 9.15 -2.86
N VAL A 229 -7.82 9.35 -4.02
CA VAL A 229 -7.58 8.54 -5.22
C VAL A 229 -6.12 8.65 -5.71
N PRO A 230 -5.53 9.84 -5.95
CA PRO A 230 -4.19 9.93 -6.51
C PRO A 230 -3.11 9.21 -5.69
N ALA A 231 -3.00 9.53 -4.40
CA ALA A 231 -2.02 8.91 -3.50
C ALA A 231 -2.22 7.39 -3.39
N THR A 232 -3.49 6.93 -3.34
CA THR A 232 -3.81 5.50 -3.34
C THR A 232 -3.36 4.83 -4.64
N LEU A 233 -3.62 5.43 -5.80
CA LEU A 233 -3.17 4.84 -7.07
C LEU A 233 -1.64 4.70 -7.10
N CYS A 234 -0.91 5.74 -6.73
CA CYS A 234 0.56 5.69 -6.67
C CYS A 234 1.06 4.64 -5.66
N HIS A 235 0.41 4.54 -4.50
CA HIS A 235 0.67 3.50 -3.49
C HIS A 235 0.51 2.08 -4.07
N GLU A 236 -0.64 1.77 -4.68
CA GLU A 236 -0.91 0.44 -5.23
C GLU A 236 0.00 0.11 -6.43
N LEU A 237 0.39 1.13 -7.19
CA LEU A 237 1.39 0.99 -8.25
C LEU A 237 2.79 0.71 -7.67
N ALA A 238 3.13 1.21 -6.49
CA ALA A 238 4.41 0.92 -5.82
C ALA A 238 4.54 -0.58 -5.46
N HIS A 239 3.45 -1.24 -5.05
CA HIS A 239 3.43 -2.70 -4.82
C HIS A 239 3.81 -3.49 -6.07
N LEU A 240 3.42 -3.02 -7.26
CA LEU A 240 3.80 -3.62 -8.55
C LEU A 240 5.29 -3.44 -8.89
N LYS A 241 6.06 -2.74 -8.05
CA LYS A 241 7.52 -2.59 -8.14
C LYS A 241 8.28 -3.32 -7.04
N GLY A 242 7.58 -4.07 -6.20
CA GLY A 242 8.17 -4.96 -5.21
C GLY A 242 8.24 -4.37 -3.81
N PHE A 243 7.78 -3.13 -3.62
CA PHE A 243 7.64 -2.52 -2.30
C PHE A 243 6.37 -3.04 -1.63
N ILE A 244 6.48 -4.13 -0.88
CA ILE A 244 5.32 -4.81 -0.27
C ILE A 244 4.91 -4.20 1.08
N TYR A 245 5.79 -3.43 1.72
CA TYR A 245 5.51 -2.78 2.99
C TYR A 245 4.60 -1.57 2.76
N GLU A 246 3.50 -1.52 3.51
CA GLU A 246 2.51 -0.44 3.45
C GLU A 246 3.15 0.93 3.73
N ASP A 247 4.10 1.01 4.66
CA ASP A 247 4.77 2.27 4.99
C ASP A 247 5.64 2.80 3.84
N ASP A 248 6.37 1.90 3.15
CA ASP A 248 7.13 2.24 1.94
C ASP A 248 6.18 2.68 0.81
N ALA A 249 5.10 1.92 0.58
CA ALA A 249 4.13 2.23 -0.45
C ALA A 249 3.39 3.56 -0.17
N ASN A 250 3.07 3.86 1.10
CA ASN A 250 2.53 5.15 1.53
C ASN A 250 3.50 6.30 1.24
N PHE A 251 4.78 6.12 1.58
CA PHE A 251 5.81 7.12 1.32
C PHE A 251 6.05 7.33 -0.19
N ILE A 252 6.12 6.25 -0.98
CA ILE A 252 6.27 6.34 -2.44
C ILE A 252 5.04 7.00 -3.07
N GLY A 253 3.83 6.66 -2.62
CA GLY A 253 2.59 7.26 -3.08
C GLY A 253 2.56 8.78 -2.84
N TYR A 254 2.95 9.19 -1.63
CA TYR A 254 3.19 10.58 -1.27
C TYR A 254 4.21 11.24 -2.21
N LEU A 255 5.40 10.63 -2.35
CA LEU A 255 6.52 11.19 -3.10
C LEU A 255 6.19 11.37 -4.59
N ALA A 256 5.47 10.42 -5.18
CA ALA A 256 5.02 10.51 -6.57
C ALA A 256 4.05 11.67 -6.75
N CYS A 257 3.11 11.82 -5.82
CA CYS A 257 2.10 12.85 -5.88
C CYS A 257 2.67 14.26 -5.71
N ILE A 258 3.58 14.50 -4.75
CA ILE A 258 4.15 15.84 -4.53
C ILE A 258 5.04 16.32 -5.68
N ARG A 259 5.51 15.40 -6.54
CA ARG A 259 6.30 15.71 -7.73
C ARG A 259 5.46 15.84 -9.01
N SER A 260 4.15 15.66 -8.93
CA SER A 260 3.25 15.92 -10.06
C SER A 260 3.11 17.43 -10.31
N ASP A 261 2.94 17.82 -11.57
CA ASP A 261 2.61 19.19 -11.95
C ASP A 261 1.17 19.58 -11.55
N ASP A 262 0.27 18.59 -11.39
CA ASP A 262 -1.12 18.85 -10.99
C ASP A 262 -1.22 19.19 -9.48
N PRO A 263 -1.74 20.38 -9.12
CA PRO A 263 -1.99 20.73 -7.72
C PRO A 263 -2.91 19.75 -6.99
N PHE A 264 -3.84 19.08 -7.68
CA PHE A 264 -4.73 18.09 -7.07
C PHE A 264 -3.94 16.85 -6.60
N PHE A 265 -3.00 16.37 -7.41
CA PHE A 265 -2.08 15.29 -7.03
C PHE A 265 -1.22 15.71 -5.85
N ARG A 266 -0.58 16.88 -5.91
CA ARG A 266 0.27 17.38 -4.80
C ARG A 266 -0.52 17.47 -3.50
N TYR A 267 -1.74 17.99 -3.54
CA TYR A 267 -2.62 18.06 -2.37
C TYR A 267 -2.98 16.68 -1.82
N SER A 268 -3.36 15.74 -2.70
CA SER A 268 -3.62 14.34 -2.33
C SER A 268 -2.42 13.71 -1.64
N GLY A 269 -1.22 13.90 -2.18
CA GLY A 269 0.03 13.44 -1.58
C GLY A 269 0.23 14.00 -0.18
N TYR A 270 0.27 15.32 -0.03
CA TYR A 270 0.46 15.93 1.30
C TYR A 270 -0.62 15.51 2.31
N LEU A 271 -1.87 15.35 1.87
CA LEU A 271 -2.97 14.94 2.74
C LEU A 271 -2.82 13.50 3.23
N SER A 272 -2.33 12.59 2.37
CA SER A 272 -2.18 11.17 2.70
C SER A 272 -1.20 10.91 3.85
N VAL A 273 -0.28 11.84 4.12
CA VAL A 273 0.70 11.75 5.21
C VAL A 273 0.37 12.61 6.43
N LEU A 274 -0.62 13.52 6.33
CA LEU A 274 -0.95 14.47 7.39
C LEU A 274 -1.25 13.77 8.73
N GLY A 275 -2.08 12.74 8.72
CA GLY A 275 -2.47 12.00 9.92
C GLY A 275 -1.29 11.36 10.66
N TYR A 276 -0.29 10.86 9.91
CA TYR A 276 0.94 10.29 10.48
C TYR A 276 1.75 11.36 11.21
N VAL A 277 1.98 12.50 10.54
CA VAL A 277 2.81 13.58 11.08
C VAL A 277 2.11 14.29 12.24
N GLU A 278 0.79 14.52 12.16
CA GLU A 278 0.00 15.10 13.26
C GLU A 278 -0.01 14.21 14.51
N LYS A 279 -0.01 12.88 14.34
CA LYS A 279 0.05 11.94 15.46
C LYS A 279 1.39 12.04 16.19
N GLU A 280 2.50 12.08 15.48
CA GLU A 280 3.83 12.23 16.09
C GLU A 280 4.02 13.64 16.67
N TYR A 281 3.51 14.68 15.99
CA TYR A 281 3.50 16.05 16.49
C TYR A 281 2.81 16.15 17.85
N LYS A 282 1.61 15.59 18.01
CA LYS A 282 0.86 15.61 19.27
C LYS A 282 1.61 14.94 20.43
N LYS A 283 2.45 13.93 20.14
CA LYS A 283 3.31 13.30 21.15
C LYS A 283 4.49 14.20 21.54
N ALA A 284 5.08 14.91 20.57
CA ALA A 284 6.20 15.83 20.79
C ALA A 284 5.76 17.13 21.48
N SER A 285 4.64 17.73 21.06
CA SER A 285 4.11 19.00 21.59
C SER A 285 3.69 18.91 23.06
N GLY A 286 3.42 17.70 23.56
CA GLY A 286 3.20 17.48 25.00
C GLY A 286 4.45 17.69 25.86
N LYS A 287 5.64 17.76 25.25
CA LYS A 287 6.94 17.94 25.93
C LYS A 287 7.47 19.37 25.82
N GLN A 288 7.16 20.05 24.72
CA GLN A 288 7.64 21.41 24.43
C GLN A 288 6.59 22.15 23.57
N GLU A 289 6.42 23.44 23.84
CA GLU A 289 5.57 24.31 23.02
C GLU A 289 6.31 24.74 21.74
N PHE A 290 5.65 24.60 20.59
CA PHE A 290 6.17 24.97 19.28
C PHE A 290 5.19 25.91 18.59
N ASP A 291 5.67 27.02 18.05
CA ASP A 291 4.85 27.89 17.19
C ASP A 291 4.70 27.24 15.81
N CYS A 292 3.49 26.77 15.50
CA CYS A 292 3.21 25.99 14.31
C CYS A 292 1.94 26.49 13.60
N PRO A 293 1.91 26.55 12.27
CA PRO A 293 0.69 26.86 11.53
C PRO A 293 -0.40 25.83 11.84
N ALA A 294 -1.61 26.32 12.05
CA ALA A 294 -2.78 25.49 12.19
C ALA A 294 -3.17 24.85 10.86
N VAL A 295 -3.65 23.60 10.90
CA VAL A 295 -4.29 22.97 9.74
C VAL A 295 -5.58 23.74 9.44
N ALA A 296 -5.71 24.25 8.21
CA ALA A 296 -6.86 25.03 7.79
C ALA A 296 -8.15 24.20 7.87
N GLN A 297 -9.29 24.88 8.08
CA GLN A 297 -10.58 24.18 8.22
C GLN A 297 -10.97 23.42 6.95
N ALA A 298 -10.63 23.94 5.77
CA ALA A 298 -10.85 23.25 4.50
C ALA A 298 -10.07 21.93 4.42
N VAL A 299 -8.80 21.92 4.84
CA VAL A 299 -7.97 20.72 4.88
C VAL A 299 -8.55 19.66 5.83
N LYS A 300 -9.02 20.07 7.01
CA LYS A 300 -9.70 19.17 7.95
C LYS A 300 -11.00 18.59 7.40
N ALA A 301 -11.72 19.36 6.58
CA ALA A 301 -12.96 18.89 5.95
C ALA A 301 -12.69 17.89 4.82
N ASP A 302 -11.53 17.98 4.18
CA ASP A 302 -11.12 17.03 3.13
C ASP A 302 -10.47 15.75 3.67
N ASP A 303 -9.98 15.76 4.91
CA ASP A 303 -9.38 14.60 5.59
C ASP A 303 -10.45 13.58 6.03
N ILE A 304 -11.16 13.03 5.06
CA ILE A 304 -12.21 12.03 5.21
C ILE A 304 -11.95 10.85 4.28
N PHE A 305 -12.26 9.64 4.75
CA PHE A 305 -12.16 8.44 3.92
C PHE A 305 -13.32 8.36 2.91
N LEU A 306 -14.55 8.56 3.40
CA LEU A 306 -15.79 8.57 2.65
C LEU A 306 -16.58 9.81 3.05
N THR A 307 -17.32 10.37 2.09
CA THR A 307 -18.40 11.32 2.39
C THR A 307 -19.49 10.64 3.23
N GLU A 308 -20.26 11.42 3.98
CA GLU A 308 -21.38 10.90 4.77
C GLU A 308 -22.38 10.09 3.91
N GLU A 309 -22.77 10.61 2.75
CA GLU A 309 -23.66 9.91 1.81
C GLU A 309 -23.07 8.57 1.34
N ALA A 310 -21.78 8.53 1.02
CA ALA A 310 -21.11 7.28 0.65
C ALA A 310 -21.09 6.27 1.80
N TRP A 311 -20.92 6.71 3.05
CA TRP A 311 -21.05 5.83 4.21
C TRP A 311 -22.46 5.26 4.35
N GLU A 312 -23.50 6.08 4.18
CA GLU A 312 -24.89 5.61 4.21
C GLU A 312 -25.15 4.54 3.15
N GLN A 313 -24.65 4.74 1.92
CA GLN A 313 -24.79 3.76 0.83
C GLN A 313 -24.05 2.44 1.15
N VAL A 314 -22.88 2.51 1.78
CA VAL A 314 -22.12 1.32 2.22
C VAL A 314 -22.92 0.54 3.27
N GLU A 315 -23.46 1.21 4.28
CA GLU A 315 -24.21 0.56 5.36
C GLU A 315 -25.58 0.03 4.88
N GLU A 316 -26.25 0.70 3.94
CA GLU A 316 -27.52 0.23 3.38
C GLU A 316 -27.35 -1.10 2.61
N LYS A 317 -26.25 -1.26 1.88
CA LYS A 317 -25.95 -2.47 1.10
C LYS A 317 -25.25 -3.56 1.90
N ALA A 318 -24.83 -3.27 3.13
CA ALA A 318 -24.06 -4.18 3.96
C ALA A 318 -24.86 -5.46 4.29
N VAL A 319 -24.35 -6.61 3.87
CA VAL A 319 -24.91 -7.93 4.25
C VAL A 319 -24.37 -8.41 5.59
N VAL A 320 -23.21 -7.88 6.00
CA VAL A 320 -22.53 -8.15 7.26
C VAL A 320 -22.17 -6.81 7.88
N GLU A 321 -22.32 -6.67 9.20
CA GLU A 321 -21.97 -5.44 9.91
C GLU A 321 -20.53 -5.01 9.65
N THR A 322 -20.33 -3.72 9.37
CA THR A 322 -19.01 -3.14 9.09
C THR A 322 -18.00 -3.41 10.20
N ALA A 323 -18.42 -3.40 11.47
CA ALA A 323 -17.56 -3.72 12.60
C ALA A 323 -17.01 -5.16 12.53
N VAL A 324 -17.82 -6.13 12.10
CA VAL A 324 -17.44 -7.54 11.95
C VAL A 324 -16.48 -7.70 10.78
N VAL A 325 -16.79 -7.08 9.64
CA VAL A 325 -15.94 -7.11 8.45
C VAL A 325 -14.56 -6.50 8.75
N LYS A 326 -14.53 -5.33 9.38
CA LYS A 326 -13.29 -4.66 9.81
C LYS A 326 -12.47 -5.52 10.76
N ALA A 327 -13.09 -6.12 11.78
CA ALA A 327 -12.39 -6.97 12.74
C ALA A 327 -11.76 -8.20 12.07
N ALA A 328 -12.50 -8.87 11.17
CA ALA A 328 -11.98 -10.01 10.41
C ALA A 328 -10.82 -9.60 9.49
N SER A 329 -10.95 -8.46 8.80
CA SER A 329 -9.90 -7.91 7.94
C SER A 329 -8.62 -7.62 8.72
N ASN A 330 -8.73 -6.91 9.85
CA ASN A 330 -7.58 -6.58 10.70
C ASN A 330 -6.87 -7.83 11.22
N GLN A 331 -7.63 -8.85 11.65
CA GLN A 331 -7.07 -10.11 12.10
C GLN A 331 -6.30 -10.83 10.97
N PHE A 332 -6.86 -10.86 9.77
CA PHE A 332 -6.22 -11.46 8.60
C PHE A 332 -4.91 -10.75 8.23
N THR A 333 -4.93 -9.41 8.15
CA THR A 333 -3.75 -8.60 7.86
C THR A 333 -2.67 -8.80 8.92
N GLN A 334 -3.02 -8.69 10.21
CA GLN A 334 -2.07 -8.89 11.30
C GLN A 334 -1.42 -10.28 11.26
N THR A 335 -2.22 -11.32 11.00
CA THR A 335 -1.72 -12.69 10.90
C THR A 335 -0.75 -12.83 9.73
N THR A 336 -1.07 -12.22 8.59
CA THR A 336 -0.23 -12.29 7.39
C THR A 336 1.11 -11.59 7.61
N LEU A 337 1.12 -10.41 8.23
CA LEU A 337 2.34 -9.68 8.57
C LEU A 337 3.23 -10.49 9.53
N VAL A 338 2.66 -11.01 10.61
CA VAL A 338 3.40 -11.82 11.59
C VAL A 338 3.99 -13.08 10.98
N VAL A 339 3.23 -13.77 10.11
CA VAL A 339 3.72 -14.99 9.44
C VAL A 339 4.86 -14.70 8.47
N ASN A 340 4.94 -13.49 7.91
CA ASN A 340 6.04 -13.05 7.05
C ASN A 340 7.19 -12.37 7.84
N GLY A 341 7.18 -12.45 9.18
CA GLY A 341 8.27 -11.93 10.01
C GLY A 341 8.22 -10.42 10.25
N VAL A 342 7.12 -9.77 9.89
CA VAL A 342 6.87 -8.36 10.19
C VAL A 342 6.30 -8.28 11.60
N SER A 343 7.17 -8.08 12.60
CA SER A 343 6.76 -7.73 13.97
C SER A 343 6.81 -6.22 14.16
N ASP A 344 5.96 -5.68 15.03
CA ASP A 344 6.02 -4.27 15.45
C ASP A 344 7.41 -3.98 16.04
N GLY A 345 8.29 -3.41 15.22
CA GLY A 345 9.59 -2.90 15.64
C GLY A 345 9.39 -1.51 16.23
N MET A 346 9.91 -1.27 17.44
CA MET A 346 9.87 0.05 18.05
C MET A 346 10.82 1.00 17.32
N LYS A 347 10.29 1.84 16.43
CA LYS A 347 10.95 3.06 15.94
C LYS A 347 10.47 4.26 16.79
N SER A 348 11.33 5.26 16.97
CA SER A 348 10.99 6.47 17.74
C SER A 348 9.81 7.22 17.15
N TYR A 349 9.68 7.20 15.82
CA TYR A 349 8.53 7.67 15.05
C TYR A 349 7.90 6.51 14.27
N GLY A 350 6.63 6.67 13.86
CA GLY A 350 6.04 5.76 12.86
C GLY A 350 6.89 5.72 11.58
N ARG A 351 6.93 4.57 10.91
CA ARG A 351 7.83 4.32 9.77
C ARG A 351 7.66 5.32 8.63
N VAL A 352 6.43 5.68 8.25
CA VAL A 352 6.16 6.73 7.24
C VAL A 352 6.80 8.06 7.65
N VAL A 353 6.67 8.48 8.91
CA VAL A 353 7.27 9.73 9.42
C VAL A 353 8.79 9.66 9.38
N GLN A 354 9.36 8.49 9.67
CA GLN A 354 10.81 8.30 9.54
C GLN A 354 11.28 8.48 8.09
N LEU A 355 10.59 7.88 7.11
CA LEU A 355 10.91 8.04 5.69
C LEU A 355 10.78 9.50 5.24
N LEU A 356 9.76 10.23 5.74
CA LEU A 356 9.63 11.68 5.49
C LEU A 356 10.81 12.46 6.07
N LEU A 357 11.24 12.13 7.28
CA LEU A 357 12.38 12.78 7.93
C LEU A 357 13.69 12.53 7.17
N GLU A 358 13.88 11.31 6.68
CA GLU A 358 15.02 10.93 5.85
C GLU A 358 15.00 11.62 4.48
N TYR A 359 13.84 11.72 3.86
CA TYR A 359 13.67 12.43 2.59
C TYR A 359 14.03 13.91 2.71
N TYR A 360 13.51 14.58 3.74
CA TYR A 360 13.70 16.01 3.96
C TYR A 360 15.03 16.39 4.61
N ASP A 361 15.87 15.43 5.00
CA ASP A 361 17.25 15.68 5.43
C ASP A 361 18.07 16.26 4.27
N GLY A 362 18.67 17.43 4.49
CA GLY A 362 19.34 18.24 3.48
C GLY A 362 18.39 19.05 2.58
N ILE A 363 17.07 18.97 2.78
CA ILE A 363 16.06 19.78 2.06
C ILE A 363 15.49 20.87 2.99
N LEU A 364 14.98 20.46 4.15
CA LEU A 364 14.38 21.39 5.13
C LEU A 364 15.34 21.75 6.26
N TYR A 365 16.25 20.84 6.60
CA TYR A 365 17.22 21.01 7.67
C TYR A 365 18.53 20.34 7.27
N ASP A 366 19.63 20.91 7.73
CA ASP A 366 20.99 20.45 7.38
C ASP A 366 21.54 19.55 8.50
N SER A 367 22.05 18.38 8.13
CA SER A 367 22.69 17.42 9.06
C SER A 367 23.97 17.97 9.70
N ALA A 368 24.53 19.05 9.15
CA ALA A 368 25.70 19.74 9.69
C ALA A 368 25.40 20.65 10.91
N VAL A 369 24.13 20.91 11.22
CA VAL A 369 23.74 21.78 12.34
C VAL A 369 23.12 20.92 13.43
N ASP A 370 23.89 20.65 14.49
CA ASP A 370 23.37 20.00 15.69
C ASP A 370 22.41 20.95 16.41
N TYR A 371 21.10 20.78 16.16
CA TYR A 371 20.06 21.55 16.83
C TYR A 371 19.84 21.13 18.30
N ASN A 372 20.60 20.16 18.82
CA ASN A 372 20.60 19.77 20.23
C ASN A 372 21.52 20.68 21.07
N GLY A 373 21.19 21.97 21.13
CA GLY A 373 21.54 22.84 22.26
C GLY A 373 23.01 22.85 22.70
N GLY A 374 23.86 23.55 21.95
CA GLY A 374 25.10 24.11 22.45
C GLY A 374 25.19 25.57 22.02
N ALA A 375 25.29 26.49 22.98
CA ALA A 375 25.58 27.88 22.67
C ALA A 375 26.83 27.95 21.80
N ILE A 376 26.69 28.44 20.56
CA ILE A 376 27.86 28.91 19.82
C ILE A 376 28.27 30.20 20.52
N LEU A 377 29.26 30.09 21.40
CA LEU A 377 30.11 31.22 21.75
C LEU A 377 30.76 31.64 20.43
N VAL A 378 30.20 32.68 19.82
CA VAL A 378 30.94 33.49 18.87
C VAL A 378 32.11 34.05 19.66
N GLU A 379 33.30 33.50 19.42
CA GLU A 379 34.54 34.14 19.82
C GLU A 379 34.51 35.55 19.24
N ALA A 380 34.33 36.53 20.10
CA ALA A 380 34.61 37.91 19.78
C ALA A 380 36.11 38.01 19.52
N SER A 381 36.50 38.09 18.26
CA SER A 381 37.81 38.65 17.90
C SER A 381 37.78 40.14 18.27
N ALA A 382 38.29 40.45 19.45
CA ALA A 382 38.70 41.80 19.82
C ALA A 382 40.18 41.98 19.45
N GLU A 383 40.46 43.08 18.75
CA GLU A 383 41.77 43.74 18.78
C GLU A 383 42.21 44.07 20.21
#